data_AF-A0A0C3ELZ7-F1
#
_entry.id   AF-A0A0C3ELZ7-F1
#
_cell.length_a   1.000
_cell.length_b   1.000
_cell.length_c   1.000
_cell.angle_alpha   90.00
_cell.angle_beta   90.00
_cell.angle_gamma   90.00
#
_symmetry.space_group_name_H-M   'P 1'
#
loop_
_entity.id
_entity.type
_entity.pdbx_description
1 polymer ?
#
loop_
_entity_poly.entity_id
_entity_poly.type
_entity_poly.pdbx_seq_one_letter_code
_entity_poly.pdbx_strand_id
1 'polypeptide(L)'
;MNVGESTTPGSGALRVHTNVSPVLAQTFTEPFIVYSAKRFPGVPDTTPLSIAFGNQGQKLPLRNRHGTAGQARRAHRAGESEGSNESDDT
;
A
#
# COMPACT_ATOMS: atom_id res chain seq x y z
N MET A 1 -16.18 -25.14 3.96
CA MET A 1 -16.53 -24.75 2.58
C MET A 1 -17.90 -24.08 2.67
N ASN A 2 -17.95 -22.76 2.87
CA ASN A 2 -19.21 -21.99 2.84
C ASN A 2 -19.42 -21.55 1.40
N VAL A 3 -20.19 -22.34 0.65
CA VAL A 3 -20.61 -21.97 -0.70
C VAL A 3 -21.81 -21.04 -0.50
N GLY A 4 -21.58 -19.72 -0.62
CA GLY A 4 -22.69 -18.77 -0.74
C GLY A 4 -23.57 -19.20 -1.92
N GLU A 5 -24.88 -18.98 -1.81
CA GLU A 5 -25.84 -19.28 -2.87
C GLU A 5 -25.31 -18.85 -4.25
N SER A 6 -25.54 -19.72 -5.24
CA SER A 6 -25.14 -19.51 -6.63
C SER A 6 -25.46 -18.09 -7.09
N THR A 7 -24.46 -17.37 -7.61
CA THR A 7 -24.64 -16.05 -8.23
C THR A 7 -25.38 -16.11 -9.57
N THR A 8 -25.92 -17.27 -9.97
CA THR A 8 -26.85 -17.33 -11.08
C THR A 8 -28.05 -16.45 -10.72
N PRO A 9 -28.35 -15.38 -11.49
CA PRO A 9 -29.52 -14.58 -11.22
C PRO A 9 -30.75 -15.42 -11.55
N GLY A 10 -31.26 -16.15 -10.56
CA GLY A 10 -32.61 -16.70 -10.61
C GLY A 10 -33.59 -15.56 -10.84
N SER A 11 -34.70 -15.85 -11.52
CA SER A 11 -35.79 -14.91 -11.78
C SER A 11 -36.23 -14.24 -10.47
N GLY A 12 -35.65 -13.08 -10.15
CA GLY A 12 -35.73 -12.46 -8.81
C GLY A 12 -34.48 -11.68 -8.35
N ALA A 13 -33.32 -11.84 -8.99
CA ALA A 13 -32.06 -11.19 -8.61
C ALA A 13 -32.03 -9.65 -8.62
N LEU A 14 -33.06 -9.01 -9.19
CA LEU A 14 -33.23 -7.55 -9.21
C LEU A 14 -34.04 -7.00 -8.02
N ARG A 15 -34.47 -7.84 -7.07
CA ARG A 15 -35.28 -7.38 -5.94
C ARG A 15 -34.37 -6.82 -4.84
N VAL A 16 -34.33 -5.50 -4.72
CA VAL A 16 -33.70 -4.82 -3.57
C VAL A 16 -34.49 -5.19 -2.31
N HIS A 17 -33.83 -5.88 -1.37
CA HIS A 17 -34.40 -6.22 -0.08
C HIS A 17 -34.45 -4.98 0.82
N THR A 18 -35.64 -4.63 1.32
CA THR A 18 -35.86 -3.44 2.17
C THR A 18 -35.99 -3.76 3.67
N ASN A 19 -35.89 -5.03 4.06
CA ASN A 19 -36.01 -5.44 5.47
C ASN A 19 -34.62 -5.65 6.09
N VAL A 20 -34.59 -5.99 7.39
CA VAL A 20 -33.35 -6.30 8.12
C VAL A 20 -32.67 -7.52 7.52
N SER A 21 -31.38 -7.41 7.23
CA SER A 21 -30.57 -8.53 6.74
C SER A 21 -29.92 -9.27 7.92
N PRO A 22 -29.91 -10.61 7.94
CA PRO A 22 -29.31 -11.38 9.04
C PRO A 22 -27.78 -11.32 9.02
N VAL A 23 -27.14 -11.38 10.19
CA VAL A 23 -25.69 -11.57 10.33
C VAL A 23 -25.35 -13.03 10.03
N LEU A 24 -24.58 -13.27 8.96
CA LEU A 24 -24.23 -14.64 8.52
C LEU A 24 -23.01 -15.23 9.25
N ALA A 25 -22.07 -14.38 9.68
CA ALA A 25 -20.85 -14.79 10.38
C ALA A 25 -20.27 -13.62 11.20
N GLN A 26 -19.50 -13.96 12.24
CA GLN A 26 -18.74 -13.03 13.07
C GLN A 26 -17.44 -13.70 13.54
N THR A 27 -16.40 -12.92 13.82
CA THR A 27 -15.12 -13.40 14.36
C THR A 27 -14.47 -12.33 15.23
N PHE A 28 -13.46 -12.71 16.01
CA PHE A 28 -12.63 -11.81 16.81
C PHE A 28 -11.21 -11.71 16.24
N THR A 29 -10.55 -10.59 16.50
CA THR A 29 -9.12 -10.44 16.27
C THR A 29 -8.34 -10.90 17.49
N GLU A 30 -7.02 -11.04 17.35
CA GLU A 30 -6.13 -11.03 18.50
C GLU A 30 -6.21 -9.66 19.23
N PRO A 31 -5.96 -9.62 20.55
CA PRO A 31 -5.92 -8.38 21.30
C PRO A 31 -4.84 -7.43 20.75
N PHE A 32 -5.13 -6.13 20.78
CA PHE A 32 -4.16 -5.09 20.43
C PHE A 32 -4.20 -3.95 21.45
N ILE A 33 -3.09 -3.22 21.56
CA ILE A 33 -2.91 -2.17 22.55
C ILE A 33 -3.21 -0.81 21.90
N VAL A 34 -4.08 -0.02 22.54
CA VAL A 34 -4.30 1.38 22.21
C VAL A 34 -3.35 2.23 23.05
N TYR A 35 -2.39 2.89 22.40
CA TYR A 35 -1.38 3.71 23.07
C TYR A 35 -1.83 5.18 23.15
N SER A 36 -1.43 5.86 24.24
CA SER A 36 -1.42 7.32 24.26
C SER A 36 -0.36 7.88 23.31
N ALA A 37 -0.46 9.15 22.94
CA ALA A 37 0.47 9.78 22.01
C ALA A 37 1.95 9.62 22.44
N LYS A 38 2.25 9.75 23.74
CA LYS A 38 3.63 9.63 24.27
C LYS A 38 4.17 8.19 24.22
N ARG A 39 3.29 7.18 24.27
CA ARG A 39 3.68 5.77 24.31
C ARG A 39 3.52 5.05 22.98
N PHE A 40 3.03 5.76 21.95
CA PHE A 40 2.78 5.15 20.66
C PHE A 40 4.12 4.80 19.99
N PRO A 41 4.36 3.52 19.65
CA PRO A 41 5.64 3.07 19.09
C PRO A 41 5.83 3.48 17.61
N GLY A 42 4.84 4.13 17.02
CA GLY A 42 4.79 4.42 15.59
C GLY A 42 3.90 3.42 14.84
N VAL A 43 3.61 3.78 13.58
CA VAL A 43 2.81 2.94 12.68
C VAL A 43 3.70 1.83 12.12
N PRO A 44 3.28 0.54 12.18
CA PRO A 44 4.02 -0.56 11.57
C PRO A 44 4.23 -0.38 10.07
N ASP A 45 5.21 -1.09 9.53
CA ASP A 45 5.44 -1.12 8.08
C ASP A 45 4.29 -1.81 7.33
N THR A 46 4.07 -1.37 6.09
CA THR A 46 3.09 -1.98 5.19
C THR A 46 3.40 -3.46 4.98
N THR A 47 2.42 -4.33 5.22
CA THR A 47 2.59 -5.78 5.04
C THR A 47 2.58 -6.19 3.55
N PRO A 48 3.17 -7.33 3.17
CA PRO A 48 3.08 -7.86 1.80
C PRO A 48 1.64 -8.05 1.32
N LEU A 49 0.74 -8.51 2.21
CA LEU A 49 -0.68 -8.68 1.89
C LEU A 49 -1.37 -7.34 1.61
N SER A 50 -1.06 -6.30 2.39
CA SER A 50 -1.58 -4.95 2.16
C SER A 50 -1.11 -4.38 0.82
N ILE A 51 0.14 -4.65 0.43
CA ILE A 51 0.66 -4.25 -0.89
C ILE A 51 -0.11 -4.97 -2.01
N ALA A 52 -0.31 -6.29 -1.88
CA ALA A 52 -1.03 -7.07 -2.87
C ALA A 52 -2.46 -6.56 -3.09
N PHE A 53 -3.19 -6.24 -2.01
CA PHE A 53 -4.52 -5.63 -2.12
C PHE A 53 -4.49 -4.23 -2.72
N GLY A 54 -3.49 -3.42 -2.40
CA GLY A 54 -3.29 -2.12 -3.05
C GLY A 54 -3.12 -2.25 -4.56
N ASN A 55 -2.34 -3.23 -5.00
CA ASN A 55 -2.13 -3.51 -6.43
C ASN A 55 -3.41 -3.99 -7.13
N GLN A 56 -4.36 -4.56 -6.39
CA GLN A 56 -5.69 -4.94 -6.89
C GLN A 56 -6.68 -3.77 -6.92
N GLY A 57 -6.26 -2.57 -6.51
CA GLY A 57 -7.10 -1.37 -6.48
C GLY A 57 -7.80 -1.11 -5.15
N GLN A 58 -7.53 -1.91 -4.11
CA GLN A 58 -8.02 -1.61 -2.76
C GLN A 58 -7.33 -0.35 -2.23
N LYS A 59 -8.11 0.67 -1.87
CA LYS A 59 -7.58 1.96 -1.39
C LYS A 59 -7.05 1.84 0.05
N LEU A 60 -5.82 1.36 0.21
CA LEU A 60 -5.12 1.27 1.48
C LEU A 60 -4.07 2.39 1.61
N PRO A 61 -3.84 2.95 2.81
CA PRO A 61 -2.80 3.94 3.04
C PRO A 61 -1.42 3.25 3.06
N LEU A 62 -0.86 3.00 1.87
CA LEU A 62 0.45 2.37 1.73
C LEU A 62 1.57 3.41 1.85
N ARG A 63 2.55 3.17 2.72
CA ARG A 63 3.78 3.96 2.74
C ARG A 63 4.69 3.48 1.62
N ASN A 64 5.05 4.36 0.69
CA ASN A 64 6.07 4.06 -0.31
C ASN A 64 7.42 3.88 0.40
N ARG A 65 8.04 2.72 0.22
CA ARG A 65 9.49 2.57 0.47
C ARG A 65 10.25 3.33 -0.62
N HIS A 66 10.24 4.66 -0.59
CA HIS A 66 11.13 5.46 -1.44
C HIS A 66 12.56 5.33 -0.89
N GLY A 67 13.25 4.27 -1.31
CA GLY A 67 14.64 4.01 -0.93
C GLY A 67 15.59 3.76 -2.09
N THR A 68 15.15 3.82 -3.36
CA THR A 68 16.04 3.54 -4.52
C THR A 68 16.02 4.58 -5.63
N ALA A 69 15.16 5.60 -5.57
CA ALA A 69 15.16 6.68 -6.58
C ALA A 69 16.20 7.78 -6.32
N GLY A 70 16.72 7.89 -5.09
CA GLY A 70 17.67 8.94 -4.70
C GLY A 70 19.14 8.66 -5.03
N GLN A 71 19.53 7.40 -5.20
CA GLN A 71 20.93 7.03 -5.46
C GLN A 71 21.28 7.07 -6.96
N ALA A 72 20.31 6.83 -7.85
CA ALA A 72 20.52 6.86 -9.30
C ALA A 72 20.89 8.26 -9.83
N ARG A 73 20.45 9.35 -9.19
CA ARG A 73 20.75 10.72 -9.64
C ARG A 73 22.12 11.26 -9.19
N ARG A 74 22.78 10.63 -8.21
CA ARG A 74 24.12 11.07 -7.76
C ARG A 74 25.26 10.42 -8.55
N ALA A 75 25.03 9.26 -9.18
CA ALA A 75 26.05 8.60 -10.00
C ALA A 75 26.34 9.36 -11.31
N HIS A 76 25.38 10.11 -11.86
CA HIS A 76 25.53 10.79 -13.15
C HIS A 76 26.23 12.15 -13.10
N ARG A 77 26.54 12.70 -11.91
CA ARG A 77 27.16 14.03 -11.74
C ARG A 77 28.66 13.95 -11.35
N ALA A 78 29.20 12.76 -11.15
CA ALA A 78 30.60 12.57 -10.73
C ALA A 78 31.58 12.36 -11.90
N GLY A 79 31.17 12.66 -13.15
CA GLY A 79 31.93 12.33 -14.36
C GLY A 79 32.46 13.49 -15.19
N GLU A 80 32.44 14.74 -14.69
CA GLU A 80 33.05 15.88 -15.39
C GLU A 80 33.98 16.64 -14.44
N SER A 81 35.24 16.19 -14.36
CA SER A 81 36.34 16.99 -13.84
C SER A 81 37.65 16.49 -14.45
N GLU A 82 37.94 16.87 -15.70
CA GLU A 82 39.26 16.92 -16.33
C GLU A 82 39.15 17.95 -17.47
N GLY A 83 39.97 18.99 -17.66
CA GLY A 83 41.10 19.55 -16.92
C GLY A 83 41.44 20.87 -17.62
N SER A 84 41.62 21.94 -16.86
CA SER A 84 42.19 23.20 -17.36
C SER A 84 43.67 22.99 -17.61
N ASN A 85 44.15 23.25 -18.83
CA ASN A 85 45.56 23.57 -19.04
C ASN A 85 45.67 24.84 -19.91
N GLU A 86 46.18 25.86 -19.24
CA GLU A 86 46.65 27.14 -19.72
C GLU A 86 47.80 26.97 -20.74
N SER A 87 47.81 27.75 -21.81
CA SER A 87 49.07 28.27 -22.39
C SER A 87 48.78 29.51 -23.23
N ASP A 88 49.17 30.64 -22.66
CA ASP A 88 49.38 31.96 -23.24
C ASP A 88 50.55 31.95 -24.26
N ASP A 89 50.64 33.03 -25.04
CA ASP A 89 51.79 33.57 -25.80
C ASP A 89 51.74 33.57 -27.36
N THR A 90 51.76 34.81 -27.86
CA THR A 90 51.98 35.38 -29.21
C THR A 90 50.93 35.26 -30.33
#